data_AF-A0A7K0S264-F1
#
_entry.id   AF-A0A7K0S264-F1
#
_cell.length_a   1.000
_cell.length_b   1.000
_cell.length_c   1.000
_cell.angle_alpha   90.00
_cell.angle_beta   90.00
_cell.angle_gamma   90.00
#
_symmetry.space_group_name_H-M   'P 1'
#
loop_
_entity.id
_entity.type
_entity.pdbx_description
1 polymer ?
#
loop_
_entity_poly.entity_id
_entity_poly.type
_entity_poly.pdbx_seq_one_letter_code
_entity_poly.pdbx_strand_id
1 'polypeptide(L)'
;MSMIDINNFDAIEIGLASSKQIRGWSSGEVTKPETINYRTLKPEKDGLFCERIFGPTKDWECYCGKYKRVRYKGIVCERCGVEVTRSKVRRERMGHIDLASPVSHIWFFKGVPSRIGYLLDMAPKELEKILYFAASVVTWVDQEARWRDVPTLEPQMQSEIDNLITEEKEHTAHLRTMLEARTTYLEDGSQADFGDEDFVWADRLDINVKKLSADERKKQIADLTKALTSDIDDTEAYYDDQRMRLREVWKLFANKVEPSDDPPAEGEEWPLSAYTDRPEEKDEFQPKKLIADETFFRELKGRFGSPYGFGEYFGGGMGAEHVRELLLSREDYNREGRKRKVDPDRLAGTDMAPADMPGIVMEHERVDLEDEVKNGKGQKQARAVKRLKVLSAFLGSNNKPEMMILD
;
A
#
# COMPACT_ATOMS: atom_id res chain seq x y z
N MET A 1 -53.78 -11.02 -12.74
CA MET A 1 -52.51 -10.27 -12.91
C MET A 1 -52.53 -9.70 -14.30
N SER A 2 -52.84 -8.40 -14.42
CA SER A 2 -52.67 -7.64 -15.66
C SER A 2 -51.25 -7.86 -16.17
N MET A 3 -51.11 -8.25 -17.44
CA MET A 3 -49.80 -8.20 -18.11
C MET A 3 -49.30 -6.77 -17.97
N ILE A 4 -48.22 -6.59 -17.22
CA ILE A 4 -47.47 -5.34 -17.22
C ILE A 4 -46.99 -5.15 -18.66
N ASP A 5 -47.44 -4.09 -19.32
CA ASP A 5 -46.99 -3.76 -20.66
C ASP A 5 -45.50 -3.39 -20.58
N ILE A 6 -44.66 -4.23 -21.18
CA ILE A 6 -43.19 -4.17 -21.07
C ILE A 6 -42.64 -2.88 -21.68
N ASN A 7 -43.43 -2.21 -22.53
CA ASN A 7 -43.04 -0.99 -23.22
C ASN A 7 -43.54 0.30 -22.55
N ASN A 8 -44.23 0.21 -21.40
CA ASN A 8 -44.71 1.40 -20.69
C ASN A 8 -43.71 1.86 -19.62
N PHE A 9 -42.61 2.48 -20.07
CA PHE A 9 -41.64 3.15 -19.20
C PHE A 9 -41.31 4.55 -19.76
N ASP A 10 -41.13 5.53 -18.87
CA ASP A 10 -40.82 6.92 -19.27
C ASP A 10 -39.33 7.10 -19.63
N ALA A 11 -38.43 6.41 -18.93
CA ALA A 11 -36.98 6.50 -19.15
C ALA A 11 -36.25 5.22 -18.70
N ILE A 12 -35.03 5.03 -19.22
CA ILE A 12 -34.07 4.00 -18.77
C ILE A 12 -32.81 4.74 -18.29
N GLU A 13 -32.36 4.43 -17.09
CA GLU A 13 -31.16 4.99 -16.49
C GLU A 13 -30.07 3.93 -16.36
N ILE A 14 -28.81 4.35 -16.52
CA ILE A 14 -27.63 3.54 -16.23
C ILE A 14 -26.76 4.27 -15.20
N GLY A 15 -26.32 3.55 -14.19
CA GLY A 15 -25.52 4.08 -13.09
C GLY A 15 -24.40 3.12 -12.68
N LEU A 16 -23.58 3.56 -11.71
CA LEU A 16 -22.60 2.69 -11.08
C LEU A 16 -23.30 1.74 -10.12
N ALA A 17 -22.83 0.49 -10.11
CA ALA A 17 -23.29 -0.51 -9.15
C ALA A 17 -22.31 -0.56 -7.98
N SER A 18 -22.76 -0.19 -6.79
CA SER A 18 -21.99 -0.44 -5.56
C SER A 18 -21.92 -1.93 -5.25
N SER A 19 -20.87 -2.36 -4.54
CA SER A 19 -20.74 -3.77 -4.11
C SER A 19 -21.96 -4.25 -3.30
N LYS A 20 -22.56 -3.36 -2.50
CA LYS A 20 -23.82 -3.64 -1.77
C LYS A 20 -24.99 -3.93 -2.71
N GLN A 21 -25.11 -3.19 -3.82
CA GLN A 21 -26.14 -3.45 -4.83
C GLN A 21 -25.89 -4.78 -5.55
N ILE A 22 -24.64 -5.08 -5.90
CA ILE A 22 -24.24 -6.35 -6.54
C ILE A 22 -24.62 -7.54 -5.65
N ARG A 23 -24.31 -7.48 -4.35
CA ARG A 23 -24.72 -8.50 -3.37
C ARG A 23 -26.24 -8.60 -3.27
N GLY A 24 -26.96 -7.47 -3.33
CA GLY A 24 -28.42 -7.43 -3.31
C GLY A 24 -29.09 -8.08 -4.52
N TRP A 25 -28.43 -8.10 -5.69
CA TRP A 25 -28.93 -8.80 -6.88
C TRP A 25 -28.56 -10.28 -6.92
N SER A 26 -27.55 -10.66 -6.14
CA SER A 26 -26.99 -12.00 -6.19
C SER A 26 -27.87 -13.03 -5.48
N SER A 27 -27.94 -14.23 -6.06
CA SER A 27 -28.61 -15.39 -5.45
C SER A 27 -27.63 -16.27 -4.65
N GLY A 28 -26.35 -15.89 -4.57
CA GLY A 28 -25.33 -16.60 -3.81
C GLY A 28 -23.90 -16.35 -4.31
N GLU A 29 -22.94 -16.65 -3.46
CA GLU A 29 -21.50 -16.51 -3.73
C GLU A 29 -20.95 -17.74 -4.46
N VAL A 30 -20.12 -17.52 -5.48
CA VAL A 30 -19.36 -18.55 -6.18
C VAL A 30 -17.95 -18.61 -5.60
N THR A 31 -17.69 -19.62 -4.77
CA THR A 31 -16.41 -19.76 -4.06
C THR A 31 -15.42 -20.64 -4.79
N LYS A 32 -15.89 -21.54 -5.67
CA LYS A 32 -15.02 -22.54 -6.30
C LYS A 32 -14.94 -22.40 -7.82
N PRO A 33 -13.79 -22.75 -8.43
CA PRO A 33 -13.60 -22.62 -9.87
C PRO A 33 -14.23 -23.77 -10.67
N GLU A 34 -14.65 -24.86 -10.02
CA GLU A 34 -15.17 -26.02 -10.75
C GLU A 34 -16.47 -25.70 -11.48
N THR A 35 -16.64 -26.37 -12.62
CA THR A 35 -17.79 -26.17 -13.51
C THR A 35 -18.79 -27.33 -13.36
N ILE A 36 -18.48 -28.45 -13.99
CA ILE A 36 -19.30 -29.66 -14.01
C ILE A 36 -18.43 -30.88 -13.76
N ASN A 37 -19.01 -31.88 -13.13
CA ASN A 37 -18.36 -33.17 -12.94
C ASN A 37 -18.35 -33.97 -14.25
N TYR A 38 -17.19 -34.41 -14.72
CA TYR A 38 -17.09 -35.14 -15.99
C TYR A 38 -17.80 -36.52 -15.98
N ARG A 39 -17.93 -37.17 -14.82
CA ARG A 39 -18.58 -38.50 -14.71
C ARG A 39 -20.10 -38.40 -14.67
N THR A 40 -20.61 -37.45 -13.88
CA THR A 40 -22.05 -37.35 -13.63
C THR A 40 -22.74 -36.31 -14.52
N LEU A 41 -21.96 -35.47 -15.20
CA LEU A 41 -22.42 -34.30 -15.97
C LEU A 41 -23.26 -33.32 -15.13
N LYS A 42 -23.18 -33.41 -13.80
CA LYS A 42 -23.86 -32.51 -12.88
C LYS A 42 -22.96 -31.33 -12.52
N PRO A 43 -23.54 -30.13 -12.32
CA PRO A 43 -22.80 -28.98 -11.80
C PRO A 43 -22.17 -29.28 -10.44
N GLU A 44 -20.96 -28.78 -10.23
CA GLU A 44 -20.33 -28.83 -8.92
C GLU A 44 -20.99 -27.83 -7.95
N LYS A 45 -21.00 -28.17 -6.66
CA LYS A 45 -21.53 -27.29 -5.62
C LYS A 45 -20.61 -26.09 -5.41
N ASP A 46 -21.19 -24.91 -5.29
CA ASP A 46 -20.51 -23.62 -5.09
C ASP A 46 -19.55 -23.22 -6.22
N GLY A 47 -19.64 -23.92 -7.35
CA GLY A 47 -18.94 -23.61 -8.59
C GLY A 47 -19.74 -22.72 -9.55
N LEU A 48 -19.17 -22.47 -10.73
CA LEU A 48 -19.71 -21.53 -11.74
C LEU A 48 -21.10 -21.90 -12.26
N PHE A 49 -21.52 -23.15 -12.14
CA PHE A 49 -22.83 -23.62 -12.59
C PHE A 49 -23.74 -24.10 -11.45
N CYS A 50 -23.38 -23.81 -10.19
CA CYS A 50 -24.06 -24.32 -9.01
C CYS A 50 -25.59 -24.11 -9.06
N GLU A 51 -26.34 -25.20 -8.90
CA GLU A 51 -27.81 -25.14 -8.93
C GLU A 51 -28.44 -24.42 -7.74
N ARG A 52 -27.72 -24.33 -6.60
CA ARG A 52 -28.17 -23.60 -5.42
C ARG A 52 -28.25 -22.10 -5.69
N ILE A 53 -27.28 -21.57 -6.44
CA ILE A 53 -27.14 -20.15 -6.76
C ILE A 53 -28.04 -19.81 -7.97
N PHE A 54 -27.76 -20.44 -9.11
CA PHE A 54 -28.39 -20.08 -10.37
C PHE A 54 -29.77 -20.74 -10.58
N GLY A 55 -30.11 -21.76 -9.79
CA GLY A 55 -31.36 -22.53 -9.93
C GLY A 55 -31.15 -23.88 -10.65
N PRO A 56 -32.20 -24.70 -10.79
CA PRO A 56 -32.07 -26.10 -11.20
C PRO A 56 -31.75 -26.27 -12.69
N THR A 57 -30.94 -27.27 -13.05
CA THR A 57 -30.63 -27.57 -14.47
C THR A 57 -31.84 -28.13 -15.22
N LYS A 58 -32.65 -28.94 -14.53
CA LYS A 58 -33.87 -29.55 -15.07
C LYS A 58 -35.10 -28.95 -14.39
N ASP A 59 -36.16 -28.79 -15.17
CA ASP A 59 -37.41 -28.23 -14.66
C ASP A 59 -37.96 -29.07 -13.50
N TRP A 60 -38.25 -28.40 -12.39
CA TRP A 60 -38.87 -29.00 -11.21
C TRP A 60 -38.08 -30.17 -10.58
N GLU A 61 -36.76 -30.18 -10.73
CA GLU A 61 -35.87 -31.19 -10.12
C GLU A 61 -34.75 -30.50 -9.33
N CYS A 62 -34.55 -30.91 -8.08
CA CYS A 62 -33.41 -30.47 -7.28
C CYS A 62 -32.16 -31.34 -7.53
N TYR A 63 -30.97 -30.81 -7.23
CA TYR A 63 -29.66 -31.48 -7.44
C TYR A 63 -29.58 -32.92 -6.94
N CYS A 64 -30.04 -33.15 -5.70
CA CYS A 64 -29.99 -34.46 -5.04
C CYS A 64 -31.09 -35.42 -5.50
N GLY A 65 -32.08 -34.94 -6.25
CA GLY A 65 -33.22 -35.72 -6.72
C GLY A 65 -34.27 -36.06 -5.66
N LYS A 66 -34.20 -35.51 -4.43
CA LYS A 66 -35.21 -35.70 -3.38
C LYS A 66 -36.58 -35.16 -3.82
N TYR A 67 -36.61 -33.91 -4.28
CA TYR A 67 -37.80 -33.26 -4.81
C TYR A 67 -37.76 -33.28 -6.34
N LYS A 68 -38.80 -33.88 -6.93
CA LYS A 68 -39.01 -33.99 -8.38
C LYS A 68 -40.47 -33.75 -8.71
N ARG A 69 -40.75 -33.16 -9.89
CA ARG A 69 -42.07 -32.84 -10.45
C ARG A 69 -42.68 -31.54 -9.88
N VAL A 70 -43.64 -31.00 -10.61
CA VAL A 70 -44.29 -29.68 -10.38
C VAL A 70 -44.93 -29.53 -9.00
N ARG A 71 -45.30 -30.64 -8.34
CA ARG A 71 -45.96 -30.63 -7.02
C ARG A 71 -45.15 -29.96 -5.90
N TYR A 72 -43.82 -29.88 -6.04
CA TYR A 72 -42.92 -29.28 -5.06
C TYR A 72 -42.46 -27.86 -5.47
N LYS A 73 -43.21 -27.19 -6.36
CA LYS A 73 -42.92 -25.83 -6.83
C LYS A 73 -42.65 -24.87 -5.66
N GLY A 74 -41.52 -24.17 -5.73
CA GLY A 74 -41.13 -23.13 -4.77
C GLY A 74 -40.53 -23.66 -3.45
N ILE A 75 -40.44 -24.99 -3.27
CA ILE A 75 -39.77 -25.57 -2.10
C ILE A 75 -38.26 -25.52 -2.30
N VAL A 76 -37.55 -25.00 -1.31
CA VAL A 76 -36.08 -25.07 -1.21
C VAL A 76 -35.69 -26.38 -0.54
N CYS A 77 -34.84 -27.18 -1.20
CA CYS A 77 -34.48 -28.49 -0.69
C CYS A 77 -33.56 -28.41 0.54
N GLU A 78 -33.93 -29.00 1.67
CA GLU A 78 -33.12 -29.00 2.90
C GLU A 78 -31.73 -29.65 2.77
N ARG A 79 -31.51 -30.56 1.80
CA ARG A 79 -30.23 -31.28 1.61
C ARG A 79 -29.27 -30.60 0.64
N CYS A 80 -29.81 -29.91 -0.37
CA CYS A 80 -28.98 -29.33 -1.43
C CYS A 80 -29.17 -27.82 -1.62
N GLY A 81 -30.14 -27.20 -0.94
CA GLY A 81 -30.43 -25.78 -1.03
C GLY A 81 -31.01 -25.33 -2.37
N VAL A 82 -31.26 -26.25 -3.31
CA VAL A 82 -31.82 -25.90 -4.62
C VAL A 82 -33.33 -25.68 -4.51
N GLU A 83 -33.77 -24.54 -5.01
CA GLU A 83 -35.18 -24.22 -5.17
C GLU A 83 -35.78 -24.96 -6.37
N VAL A 84 -36.90 -25.63 -6.16
CA VAL A 84 -37.59 -26.39 -7.21
C VAL A 84 -38.45 -25.44 -8.06
N THR A 85 -37.86 -24.97 -9.16
CA THR A 85 -38.49 -24.07 -10.13
C THR A 85 -38.16 -24.48 -11.57
N ARG A 86 -38.52 -23.67 -12.56
CA ARG A 86 -38.14 -23.89 -13.96
C ARG A 86 -36.66 -23.53 -14.18
N SER A 87 -35.98 -24.27 -15.04
CA SER A 87 -34.59 -24.00 -15.45
C SER A 87 -34.40 -22.62 -16.08
N LYS A 88 -35.47 -21.99 -16.58
CA LYS A 88 -35.46 -20.63 -17.14
C LYS A 88 -34.83 -19.59 -16.18
N VAL A 89 -34.99 -19.76 -14.86
CA VAL A 89 -34.44 -18.80 -13.88
C VAL A 89 -32.90 -18.72 -13.93
N ARG A 90 -32.21 -19.74 -14.44
CA ARG A 90 -30.74 -19.76 -14.61
C ARG A 90 -30.23 -18.69 -15.57
N ARG A 91 -31.11 -18.13 -16.41
CA ARG A 91 -30.80 -17.05 -17.35
C ARG A 91 -30.98 -15.66 -16.76
N GLU A 92 -31.64 -15.57 -15.60
CA GLU A 92 -32.05 -14.31 -14.97
C GLU A 92 -31.36 -14.12 -13.61
N ARG A 93 -31.02 -15.19 -12.89
CA ARG A 93 -30.31 -15.13 -11.60
C ARG A 93 -28.84 -14.81 -11.79
N MET A 94 -28.35 -13.84 -11.04
CA MET A 94 -26.94 -13.49 -10.95
C MET A 94 -26.28 -14.18 -9.76
N GLY A 95 -24.99 -14.45 -9.89
CA GLY A 95 -24.09 -14.81 -8.80
C GLY A 95 -23.11 -13.67 -8.54
N HIS A 96 -22.37 -13.72 -7.44
CA HIS A 96 -21.27 -12.80 -7.17
C HIS A 96 -20.05 -13.56 -6.62
N ILE A 97 -18.92 -12.87 -6.56
CA ILE A 97 -17.69 -13.34 -5.90
C ILE A 97 -17.30 -12.20 -4.96
N ASP A 98 -17.14 -12.51 -3.68
CA ASP A 98 -16.58 -11.56 -2.72
C ASP A 98 -15.06 -11.58 -2.87
N LEU A 99 -14.47 -10.40 -3.07
CA LEU A 99 -13.04 -10.29 -3.31
C LEU A 99 -12.32 -10.13 -1.97
N ALA A 100 -11.17 -10.80 -1.81
CA ALA A 100 -10.37 -10.66 -0.59
C ALA A 100 -9.71 -9.28 -0.47
N SER A 101 -9.53 -8.58 -1.60
CA SER A 101 -8.94 -7.25 -1.67
C SER A 101 -9.68 -6.44 -2.74
N PRO A 102 -9.89 -5.13 -2.52
CA PRO A 102 -10.58 -4.29 -3.48
C PRO A 102 -9.85 -4.21 -4.83
N VAL A 103 -10.61 -4.07 -5.92
CA VAL A 103 -10.08 -3.98 -7.30
C VAL A 103 -10.72 -2.82 -8.04
N SER A 104 -9.92 -2.07 -8.81
CA SER A 104 -10.47 -1.00 -9.65
C SER A 104 -11.11 -1.56 -10.92
N HIS A 105 -12.26 -1.03 -11.29
CA HIS A 105 -12.89 -1.43 -12.54
C HIS A 105 -12.14 -0.80 -13.74
N ILE A 106 -11.67 -1.65 -14.66
CA ILE A 106 -10.76 -1.26 -15.76
C ILE A 106 -11.29 -0.12 -16.65
N TRP A 107 -12.61 -0.01 -16.84
CA TRP A 107 -13.22 1.06 -17.63
C TRP A 107 -12.98 2.46 -17.06
N PHE A 108 -12.89 2.62 -15.74
CA PHE A 108 -12.67 3.92 -15.11
C PHE A 108 -11.19 4.28 -14.99
N PHE A 109 -10.33 3.27 -14.97
CA PHE A 109 -8.87 3.42 -14.90
C PHE A 109 -8.21 3.54 -16.28
N LYS A 110 -8.29 2.49 -17.12
CA LYS A 110 -7.65 2.42 -18.45
C LYS A 110 -8.46 3.08 -19.57
N GLY A 111 -9.74 3.37 -19.34
CA GLY A 111 -10.56 4.10 -20.30
C GLY A 111 -9.92 5.46 -20.63
N VAL A 112 -9.91 5.86 -21.90
CA VAL A 112 -9.36 7.15 -22.32
C VAL A 112 -10.52 8.14 -22.50
N PRO A 113 -10.59 9.22 -21.70
CA PRO A 113 -9.71 9.59 -20.59
C PRO A 113 -10.04 8.86 -19.28
N SER A 114 -9.03 8.69 -18.42
CA SER A 114 -9.17 8.03 -17.11
C SER A 114 -10.08 8.85 -16.20
N ARG A 115 -11.17 8.25 -15.72
CA ARG A 115 -12.16 8.94 -14.86
C ARG A 115 -11.62 9.13 -13.45
N ILE A 116 -10.98 8.08 -12.92
CA ILE A 116 -10.31 8.13 -11.61
C ILE A 116 -9.15 9.12 -11.67
N GLY A 117 -8.34 9.10 -12.74
CA GLY A 117 -7.22 10.03 -12.90
C GLY A 117 -7.66 11.50 -12.91
N TYR A 118 -8.78 11.83 -13.56
CA TYR A 118 -9.32 13.20 -13.53
C TYR A 118 -9.92 13.61 -12.20
N LEU A 119 -10.55 12.70 -11.45
CA LEU A 119 -11.06 13.03 -10.12
C LEU A 119 -9.91 13.29 -9.14
N LEU A 120 -8.89 12.44 -9.13
CA LEU A 120 -7.76 12.55 -8.20
C LEU A 120 -6.69 13.54 -8.65
N ASP A 121 -6.78 14.05 -9.89
CA ASP A 121 -5.77 14.88 -10.56
C ASP A 121 -4.41 14.19 -10.77
N MET A 122 -4.40 12.87 -10.88
CA MET A 122 -3.18 12.07 -11.08
C MET A 122 -3.00 11.67 -12.54
N ALA A 123 -1.75 11.51 -12.97
CA ALA A 123 -1.47 10.98 -14.30
C ALA A 123 -1.88 9.49 -14.38
N PRO A 124 -2.39 8.99 -15.52
CA PRO A 124 -2.76 7.58 -15.65
C PRO A 124 -1.62 6.61 -15.36
N LYS A 125 -0.37 7.00 -15.66
CA LYS A 125 0.84 6.20 -15.36
C LYS A 125 1.15 6.12 -13.87
N GLU A 126 0.84 7.15 -13.10
CA GLU A 126 1.04 7.15 -11.64
C GLU A 126 -0.01 6.26 -10.97
N LEU A 127 -1.27 6.42 -11.38
CA LEU A 127 -2.36 5.58 -10.92
C LEU A 127 -2.13 4.09 -11.25
N GLU A 128 -1.53 3.81 -12.41
CA GLU A 128 -1.10 2.47 -12.80
C GLU A 128 -0.11 1.85 -11.82
N LYS A 129 0.91 2.61 -11.41
CA LYS A 129 1.90 2.14 -10.43
C LYS A 129 1.25 1.80 -9.08
N ILE A 130 0.28 2.59 -8.64
CA ILE A 130 -0.45 2.33 -7.38
C ILE A 130 -1.28 1.03 -7.50
N LEU A 131 -2.09 0.93 -8.56
CA LEU A 131 -3.02 -0.19 -8.74
C LEU A 131 -2.32 -1.53 -8.97
N TYR A 132 -1.13 -1.53 -9.58
CA TYR A 132 -0.33 -2.74 -9.81
C TYR A 132 0.80 -2.92 -8.79
N PHE A 133 0.69 -2.33 -7.60
CA PHE A 133 1.61 -2.56 -6.47
C PHE A 133 3.09 -2.24 -6.78
N ALA A 134 3.34 -1.21 -7.60
CA ALA A 134 4.68 -0.75 -7.95
C ALA A 134 5.10 0.52 -7.20
N ALA A 135 4.17 1.26 -6.60
CA ALA A 135 4.45 2.45 -5.80
C ALA A 135 3.33 2.69 -4.80
N SER A 136 3.69 3.20 -3.62
CA SER A 136 2.76 3.55 -2.55
C SER A 136 2.28 4.98 -2.67
N VAL A 137 1.02 5.24 -2.30
CA VAL A 137 0.44 6.58 -2.25
C VAL A 137 0.11 6.95 -0.81
N VAL A 138 0.37 8.20 -0.45
CA VAL A 138 -0.09 8.79 0.81
C VAL A 138 -1.56 9.19 0.68
N THR A 139 -2.44 8.67 1.54
CA THR A 139 -3.89 8.93 1.46
C THR A 139 -4.33 10.11 2.31
N TRP A 140 -3.71 10.30 3.46
CA TRP A 140 -3.95 11.43 4.38
C TRP A 140 -2.70 11.73 5.20
N VAL A 141 -2.56 12.97 5.67
CA VAL A 141 -1.46 13.42 6.55
C VAL A 141 -2.05 14.36 7.58
N ASP A 142 -1.87 14.07 8.86
CA ASP A 142 -2.24 14.95 9.98
C ASP A 142 -1.17 16.03 10.16
N GLN A 143 -1.33 17.13 9.43
CA GLN A 143 -0.34 18.20 9.41
C GLN A 143 -0.24 18.87 10.77
N GLU A 144 -1.37 19.11 11.45
CA GLU A 144 -1.39 19.74 12.77
C GLU A 144 -0.59 18.95 13.82
N ALA A 145 -0.79 17.62 13.90
CA ALA A 145 -0.04 16.79 14.84
C ALA A 145 1.44 16.67 14.46
N ARG A 146 1.72 16.53 13.15
CA ARG A 146 3.09 16.46 12.63
C ARG A 146 3.91 17.67 13.04
N TRP A 147 3.45 18.89 12.77
CA TRP A 147 4.20 20.11 13.12
C TRP A 147 4.36 20.32 14.63
N ARG A 148 3.38 19.91 15.42
CA ARG A 148 3.45 19.93 16.89
C ARG A 148 4.55 19.01 17.42
N ASP A 149 4.65 17.81 16.85
CA ASP A 149 5.47 16.73 17.42
C ASP A 149 6.90 16.69 16.84
N VAL A 150 7.15 17.29 15.66
CA VAL A 150 8.50 17.37 15.04
C VAL A 150 9.61 17.73 16.04
N PRO A 151 9.49 18.77 16.90
CA PRO A 151 10.54 19.10 17.88
C PRO A 151 10.83 18.00 18.90
N THR A 152 9.82 17.20 19.25
CA THR A 152 9.94 16.07 20.20
C THR A 152 10.47 14.82 19.52
N LEU A 153 10.15 14.61 18.24
CA LEU A 153 10.55 13.45 17.45
C LEU A 153 11.99 13.56 16.92
N GLU A 154 12.48 14.77 16.67
CA GLU A 154 13.85 15.00 16.20
C GLU A 154 14.92 14.35 17.10
N PRO A 155 14.95 14.57 18.43
CA PRO A 155 15.93 13.92 19.29
C PRO A 155 15.74 12.40 19.37
N GLN A 156 14.51 11.89 19.24
CA GLN A 156 14.27 10.44 19.21
C GLN A 156 14.83 9.82 17.94
N MET A 157 14.63 10.47 16.79
CA MET A 157 15.20 10.02 15.52
C MET A 157 16.73 10.09 15.53
N GLN A 158 17.31 11.14 16.12
CA GLN A 158 18.76 11.23 16.26
C GLN A 158 19.30 10.08 17.13
N SER A 159 18.63 9.74 18.23
CA SER A 159 19.02 8.60 19.06
C SER A 159 19.01 7.27 18.30
N GLU A 160 18.06 7.07 17.38
CA GLU A 160 18.01 5.86 16.53
C GLU A 160 19.19 5.80 15.55
N ILE A 161 19.55 6.94 14.96
CA ILE A 161 20.74 7.04 14.10
C ILE A 161 22.02 6.78 14.92
N ASP A 162 22.11 7.35 16.13
CA ASP A 162 23.26 7.16 17.02
C ASP A 162 23.42 5.70 17.47
N ASN A 163 22.29 4.98 17.67
CA ASN A 163 22.30 3.55 17.95
C ASN A 163 22.90 2.76 16.78
N LEU A 164 22.50 3.06 15.54
CA LEU A 164 23.08 2.40 14.35
C LEU A 164 24.58 2.65 14.21
N ILE A 165 25.05 3.87 14.52
CA ILE A 165 26.48 4.19 14.54
C ILE A 165 27.21 3.34 15.60
N THR A 166 26.58 3.12 16.74
CA THR A 166 27.16 2.30 17.82
C THR A 166 27.22 0.82 17.40
N GLU A 167 26.14 0.29 16.83
CA GLU A 167 26.09 -1.09 16.30
C GLU A 167 27.11 -1.32 15.18
N GLU A 168 27.26 -0.38 14.26
CA GLU A 168 28.28 -0.42 13.20
C GLU A 168 29.69 -0.50 13.81
N LYS A 169 30.00 0.35 14.78
CA LYS A 169 31.30 0.36 15.46
C LYS A 169 31.58 -0.96 16.18
N GLU A 170 30.58 -1.54 16.83
CA GLU A 170 30.71 -2.84 17.50
C GLU A 170 30.95 -3.97 16.49
N HIS A 171 30.19 -4.00 15.39
CA HIS A 171 30.30 -5.05 14.38
C HIS A 171 31.63 -4.95 13.61
N THR A 172 32.03 -3.75 13.19
CA THR A 172 33.31 -3.52 12.52
C THR A 172 34.50 -3.78 13.44
N ALA A 173 34.40 -3.44 14.73
CA ALA A 173 35.42 -3.77 15.73
C ALA A 173 35.55 -5.29 15.90
N HIS A 174 34.43 -6.03 15.98
CA HIS A 174 34.43 -7.49 16.04
C HIS A 174 35.15 -8.10 14.85
N LEU A 175 34.82 -7.68 13.62
CA LEU A 175 35.49 -8.16 12.40
C LEU A 175 37.00 -7.83 12.38
N ARG A 176 37.39 -6.66 12.88
CA ARG A 176 38.81 -6.27 13.01
C ARG A 176 39.54 -7.14 14.04
N THR A 177 38.92 -7.43 15.19
CA THR A 177 39.50 -8.35 16.20
C THR A 177 39.63 -9.76 15.64
N MET A 178 38.64 -10.26 14.88
CA MET A 178 38.73 -11.55 14.19
C MET A 178 39.87 -11.56 13.17
N LEU A 179 40.04 -10.48 12.41
CA LEU A 179 41.15 -10.35 11.46
C LEU A 179 42.50 -10.43 12.17
N GLU A 180 42.68 -9.69 13.26
CA GLU A 180 43.89 -9.73 14.08
C GLU A 180 44.14 -11.14 14.63
N ALA A 181 43.17 -11.75 15.32
CA ALA A 181 43.33 -13.09 15.89
C ALA A 181 43.67 -14.17 14.84
N ARG A 182 42.99 -14.15 13.69
CA ARG A 182 43.22 -15.12 12.60
C ARG A 182 44.55 -14.89 11.89
N THR A 183 44.97 -13.64 11.72
CA THR A 183 46.30 -13.32 11.16
C THR A 183 47.41 -13.78 12.11
N THR A 184 47.29 -13.53 13.42
CA THR A 184 48.22 -14.05 14.43
C THR A 184 48.30 -15.57 14.37
N TYR A 185 47.18 -16.29 14.33
CA TYR A 185 47.18 -17.74 14.18
C TYR A 185 47.90 -18.23 12.92
N LEU A 186 47.74 -17.55 11.78
CA LEU A 186 48.48 -17.89 10.56
C LEU A 186 49.97 -17.52 10.64
N GLU A 187 50.40 -16.65 11.57
CA GLU A 187 51.80 -16.23 11.79
C GLU A 187 52.55 -17.09 12.82
N ASP A 188 51.93 -17.48 13.93
CA ASP A 188 52.60 -18.21 15.01
C ASP A 188 51.88 -19.48 15.47
N GLY A 189 50.64 -19.70 15.03
CA GLY A 189 49.78 -20.80 15.46
C GLY A 189 49.18 -20.61 16.86
N SER A 190 49.27 -19.41 17.43
CA SER A 190 48.65 -19.04 18.70
C SER A 190 47.14 -18.93 18.55
N GLN A 191 46.42 -19.43 19.54
CA GLN A 191 44.95 -19.35 19.64
C GLN A 191 44.54 -18.52 20.87
N ALA A 192 45.43 -17.68 21.40
CA ALA A 192 45.21 -16.96 22.65
C ALA A 192 44.03 -15.97 22.57
N ASP A 193 43.86 -15.33 21.41
CA ASP A 193 42.85 -14.29 21.19
C ASP A 193 41.63 -14.78 20.39
N PHE A 194 41.41 -16.10 20.34
CA PHE A 194 40.30 -16.69 19.59
C PHE A 194 38.95 -16.49 20.28
N GLY A 195 37.97 -16.03 19.52
CA GLY A 195 36.55 -16.18 19.85
C GLY A 195 36.01 -17.55 19.44
N ASP A 196 34.75 -17.83 19.82
CA ASP A 196 34.06 -19.09 19.50
C ASP A 196 34.02 -19.37 17.99
N GLU A 197 33.83 -18.34 17.16
CA GLU A 197 33.80 -18.45 15.70
C GLU A 197 35.17 -18.77 15.10
N ASP A 198 36.25 -18.31 15.73
CA ASP A 198 37.62 -18.51 15.27
C ASP A 198 38.07 -19.95 15.48
N PHE A 199 37.62 -20.60 16.56
CA PHE A 199 37.83 -22.04 16.76
C PHE A 199 37.18 -22.86 15.64
N VAL A 200 35.95 -22.52 15.25
CA VAL A 200 35.24 -23.20 14.15
C VAL A 200 35.93 -22.94 12.80
N TRP A 201 36.39 -21.71 12.56
CA TRP A 201 37.15 -21.36 11.38
C TRP A 201 38.46 -22.16 11.28
N ALA A 202 39.22 -22.24 12.39
CA ALA A 202 40.48 -22.98 12.44
C ALA A 202 40.30 -24.49 12.26
N ASP A 203 39.21 -25.08 12.76
CA ASP A 203 38.88 -26.50 12.55
C ASP A 203 38.51 -26.81 11.08
N ARG A 204 37.88 -25.85 10.39
CA ARG A 204 37.60 -25.95 8.94
C ARG A 204 38.82 -25.75 8.06
N LEU A 205 39.89 -25.18 8.60
CA LEU A 205 41.15 -25.01 7.89
C LEU A 205 41.86 -26.37 7.82
N ASP A 206 41.73 -27.05 6.68
CA ASP A 206 42.42 -28.31 6.38
C ASP A 206 43.92 -28.06 6.05
N ILE A 207 44.58 -27.25 6.87
CA ILE A 207 45.96 -26.80 6.67
C ILE A 207 46.71 -26.89 8.00
N ASN A 208 47.87 -27.56 7.97
CA ASN A 208 48.76 -27.61 9.13
C ASN A 208 49.65 -26.37 9.18
N VAL A 209 49.27 -25.40 10.03
CA VAL A 209 49.96 -24.11 10.21
C VAL A 209 51.49 -24.25 10.43
N LYS A 210 51.93 -25.33 11.08
CA LYS A 210 53.36 -25.58 11.36
C LYS A 210 54.15 -26.06 10.13
N LYS A 211 53.47 -26.45 9.03
CA LYS A 211 54.08 -26.98 7.81
C LYS A 211 53.91 -26.09 6.56
N LEU A 212 53.28 -24.91 6.65
CA LEU A 212 53.21 -24.00 5.49
C LEU A 212 54.58 -23.46 5.10
N SER A 213 54.80 -23.35 3.79
CA SER A 213 55.87 -22.51 3.26
C SER A 213 55.61 -21.02 3.51
N ALA A 214 56.66 -20.20 3.49
CA ALA A 214 56.54 -18.75 3.70
C ALA A 214 55.65 -18.08 2.63
N ASP A 215 55.71 -18.56 1.38
CA ASP A 215 54.90 -18.04 0.26
C ASP A 215 53.43 -18.42 0.41
N GLU A 216 53.12 -19.66 0.82
CA GLU A 216 51.74 -20.09 1.09
C GLU A 216 51.15 -19.34 2.28
N ARG A 217 51.94 -19.11 3.34
CA ARG A 217 51.49 -18.35 4.52
C ARG A 217 51.14 -16.92 4.14
N LYS A 218 52.01 -16.26 3.36
CA LYS A 218 51.76 -14.90 2.89
C LYS A 218 50.52 -14.83 2.00
N LYS A 219 50.30 -15.85 1.15
CA LYS A 219 49.10 -15.94 0.32
C LYS A 219 47.83 -16.10 1.16
N GLN A 220 47.83 -17.02 2.14
CA GLN A 220 46.69 -17.26 3.02
C GLN A 220 46.34 -16.03 3.86
N ILE A 221 47.34 -15.33 4.40
CA ILE A 221 47.13 -14.06 5.11
C ILE A 221 46.54 -13.02 4.18
N ALA A 222 47.09 -12.85 2.96
CA ALA A 222 46.56 -11.88 2.00
C ALA A 222 45.12 -12.19 1.57
N ASP A 223 44.78 -13.47 1.36
CA ASP A 223 43.43 -13.91 1.00
C ASP A 223 42.45 -13.69 2.17
N LEU A 224 42.86 -14.00 3.41
CA LEU A 224 42.09 -13.74 4.64
C LEU A 224 41.86 -12.24 4.86
N THR A 225 42.92 -11.42 4.78
CA THR A 225 42.82 -9.96 4.92
C THR A 225 41.87 -9.41 3.88
N LYS A 226 42.00 -9.83 2.62
CA LYS A 226 41.08 -9.38 1.57
C LYS A 226 39.63 -9.76 1.85
N ALA A 227 39.37 -10.97 2.34
CA ALA A 227 38.02 -11.43 2.66
C ALA A 227 37.40 -10.62 3.80
N LEU A 228 38.09 -10.51 4.95
CA LEU A 228 37.57 -9.76 6.10
C LEU A 228 37.52 -8.25 5.87
N THR A 229 38.44 -7.67 5.10
CA THR A 229 38.32 -6.27 4.67
C THR A 229 37.09 -6.07 3.79
N SER A 230 36.80 -6.99 2.86
CA SER A 230 35.55 -6.94 2.08
C SER A 230 34.31 -7.04 2.97
N ASP A 231 34.32 -7.92 3.97
CA ASP A 231 33.20 -8.06 4.91
C ASP A 231 33.01 -6.80 5.78
N ILE A 232 34.11 -6.14 6.18
CA ILE A 232 34.07 -4.84 6.88
C ILE A 232 33.49 -3.77 5.96
N ASP A 233 33.98 -3.64 4.73
CA ASP A 233 33.52 -2.65 3.76
C ASP A 233 32.01 -2.85 3.45
N ASP A 234 31.56 -4.10 3.27
CA ASP A 234 30.16 -4.45 3.05
C ASP A 234 29.29 -4.12 4.27
N THR A 235 29.83 -4.31 5.48
CA THR A 235 29.16 -3.98 6.74
C THR A 235 29.01 -2.47 6.92
N GLU A 236 30.09 -1.70 6.71
CA GLU A 236 30.08 -0.23 6.75
C GLU A 236 29.08 0.32 5.72
N ALA A 237 29.10 -0.20 4.47
CA ALA A 237 28.17 0.20 3.42
C ALA A 237 26.69 -0.12 3.77
N TYR A 238 26.43 -1.24 4.43
CA TYR A 238 25.08 -1.61 4.88
C TYR A 238 24.53 -0.61 5.91
N TYR A 239 25.30 -0.29 6.94
CA TYR A 239 24.87 0.66 7.97
C TYR A 239 24.76 2.09 7.42
N ASP A 240 25.65 2.48 6.50
CA ASP A 240 25.59 3.76 5.81
C ASP A 240 24.29 3.92 5.01
N ASP A 241 23.89 2.91 4.22
CA ASP A 241 22.60 2.91 3.50
C ASP A 241 21.40 3.01 4.47
N GLN A 242 21.44 2.30 5.60
CA GLN A 242 20.37 2.39 6.61
C GLN A 242 20.26 3.80 7.20
N ARG A 243 21.38 4.42 7.60
CA ARG A 243 21.40 5.80 8.12
C ARG A 243 20.95 6.80 7.07
N MET A 244 21.43 6.68 5.84
CA MET A 244 21.05 7.54 4.72
C MET A 244 19.53 7.48 4.51
N ARG A 245 18.95 6.27 4.49
CA ARG A 245 17.51 6.09 4.36
C ARG A 245 16.73 6.73 5.51
N LEU A 246 17.15 6.55 6.76
CA LEU A 246 16.50 7.18 7.92
C LEU A 246 16.55 8.71 7.84
N ARG A 247 17.68 9.27 7.39
CA ARG A 247 17.83 10.71 7.16
C ARG A 247 16.88 11.19 6.07
N GLU A 248 16.77 10.47 4.95
CA GLU A 248 15.84 10.84 3.88
C GLU A 248 14.37 10.75 4.32
N VAL A 249 14.02 9.72 5.09
CA VAL A 249 12.70 9.57 5.72
C VAL A 249 12.41 10.77 6.61
N TRP A 250 13.37 11.18 7.44
CA TRP A 250 13.25 12.37 8.28
C TRP A 250 13.16 13.67 7.46
N LYS A 251 13.94 13.83 6.39
CA LYS A 251 13.87 15.01 5.51
C LYS A 251 12.47 15.18 4.92
N LEU A 252 11.89 14.09 4.42
CA LEU A 252 10.54 14.10 3.86
C LEU A 252 9.50 14.39 4.96
N PHE A 253 9.60 13.70 6.11
CA PHE A 253 8.64 13.87 7.20
C PHE A 253 8.77 15.23 7.91
N ALA A 254 9.95 15.78 8.15
CA ALA A 254 10.11 17.06 8.84
C ALA A 254 10.11 18.27 7.89
N ASN A 255 10.00 18.04 6.57
CA ASN A 255 10.12 19.08 5.53
C ASN A 255 11.44 19.88 5.65
N LYS A 256 12.55 19.17 5.85
CA LYS A 256 13.87 19.79 6.05
C LYS A 256 14.80 19.60 4.84
N VAL A 257 15.79 20.48 4.70
CA VAL A 257 16.90 20.33 3.76
C VAL A 257 18.20 20.20 4.55
N GLU A 258 19.15 19.47 3.97
CA GLU A 258 20.55 19.60 4.36
C GLU A 258 21.04 21.05 4.19
N PRO A 259 21.89 21.54 5.09
CA PRO A 259 22.57 22.82 4.94
C PRO A 259 23.35 22.89 3.62
N SER A 260 23.44 24.09 3.04
CA SER A 260 24.24 24.32 1.81
C SER A 260 25.73 24.55 2.06
N ASP A 261 26.14 24.71 3.31
CA ASP A 261 27.53 25.05 3.69
C ASP A 261 28.43 23.80 3.76
N ASP A 262 29.75 24.03 3.79
CA ASP A 262 30.79 23.01 3.69
C ASP A 262 30.47 21.74 4.52
N PRO A 263 30.65 20.53 3.95
CA PRO A 263 30.32 19.30 4.63
C PRO A 263 31.10 19.20 5.96
N PRO A 264 30.56 18.48 6.96
CA PRO A 264 31.31 18.08 8.14
C PRO A 264 32.61 17.37 7.72
N ALA A 265 33.55 17.23 8.66
CA ALA A 265 34.85 16.62 8.39
C ALA A 265 34.71 15.29 7.64
N GLU A 266 35.69 14.92 6.81
CA GLU A 266 35.66 13.70 6.00
C GLU A 266 35.34 12.46 6.87
N GLY A 267 34.15 11.88 6.70
CA GLY A 267 33.64 10.75 7.49
C GLY A 267 32.68 11.10 8.64
N GLU A 268 32.38 12.39 8.88
CA GLU A 268 31.32 12.82 9.80
C GLU A 268 30.03 13.12 9.02
N GLU A 269 28.89 12.85 9.63
CA GLU A 269 27.58 13.13 9.04
C GLU A 269 26.89 14.28 9.80
N TRP A 270 26.12 15.12 9.10
CA TRP A 270 25.37 16.21 9.76
C TRP A 270 24.38 15.68 10.81
N PRO A 271 24.34 16.22 12.05
CA PRO A 271 23.26 15.92 12.98
C PRO A 271 21.94 16.45 12.45
N LEU A 272 20.82 15.80 12.78
CA LEU A 272 19.49 16.21 12.30
C LEU A 272 19.13 17.64 12.71
N SER A 273 19.65 18.12 13.84
CA SER A 273 19.46 19.49 14.34
C SER A 273 20.10 20.56 13.48
N ALA A 274 21.08 20.21 12.63
CA ALA A 274 21.70 21.15 11.71
C ALA A 274 20.80 21.47 10.50
N TYR A 275 19.76 20.66 10.26
CA TYR A 275 18.96 20.75 9.04
C TYR A 275 18.08 22.00 9.07
N THR A 276 17.92 22.62 7.90
CA THR A 276 17.17 23.86 7.75
C THR A 276 15.74 23.57 7.29
N ASP A 277 14.78 24.35 7.79
CA ASP A 277 13.38 24.21 7.42
C ASP A 277 13.14 24.68 5.98
N ARG A 278 12.40 23.89 5.19
CA ARG A 278 11.85 24.36 3.92
C ARG A 278 10.62 25.23 4.19
N PRO A 279 10.32 26.19 3.31
CA PRO A 279 9.03 26.88 3.34
C PRO A 279 7.87 25.88 3.31
N GLU A 280 6.81 26.16 4.07
CA GLU A 280 5.62 25.29 4.16
C GLU A 280 4.98 25.05 2.79
N GLU A 281 5.02 26.03 1.88
CA GLU A 281 4.44 25.88 0.52
C GLU A 281 5.20 24.87 -0.34
N LYS A 282 6.41 24.47 0.08
CA LYS A 282 7.24 23.47 -0.58
C LYS A 282 7.22 22.11 0.12
N ASP A 283 6.34 21.92 1.11
CA ASP A 283 6.17 20.63 1.77
C ASP A 283 5.68 19.58 0.77
N GLU A 284 6.55 18.61 0.49
CA GLU A 284 6.26 17.53 -0.44
C GLU A 284 5.43 16.41 0.18
N PHE A 285 5.33 16.37 1.52
CA PHE A 285 4.65 15.31 2.23
C PHE A 285 3.16 15.63 2.41
N GLN A 286 2.42 15.45 1.31
CA GLN A 286 0.99 15.74 1.23
C GLN A 286 0.21 14.53 0.68
N PRO A 287 -1.13 14.50 0.87
CA PRO A 287 -1.97 13.50 0.23
C PRO A 287 -1.71 13.41 -1.28
N LYS A 288 -1.81 12.20 -1.84
CA LYS A 288 -1.49 11.85 -3.23
C LYS A 288 -0.01 11.84 -3.60
N LYS A 289 0.92 12.13 -2.67
CA LYS A 289 2.36 11.92 -2.90
C LYS A 289 2.61 10.44 -3.20
N LEU A 290 3.30 10.19 -4.31
CA LEU A 290 3.70 8.85 -4.74
C LEU A 290 5.14 8.58 -4.28
N ILE A 291 5.33 7.43 -3.62
CA ILE A 291 6.62 6.93 -3.15
C ILE A 291 6.87 5.60 -3.85
N ALA A 292 7.86 5.57 -4.74
CA ALA A 292 8.15 4.41 -5.58
C ALA A 292 9.00 3.34 -4.87
N ASP A 293 9.87 3.74 -3.95
CA ASP A 293 10.68 2.82 -3.18
C ASP A 293 9.86 2.22 -2.03
N GLU A 294 9.62 0.91 -2.11
CA GLU A 294 8.88 0.15 -1.10
C GLU A 294 9.61 0.13 0.25
N THR A 295 10.94 0.02 0.23
CA THR A 295 11.74 -0.06 1.46
C THR A 295 11.67 1.26 2.21
N PHE A 296 11.82 2.37 1.49
CA PHE A 296 11.63 3.72 2.02
C PHE A 296 10.20 3.92 2.56
N PHE A 297 9.17 3.53 1.81
CA PHE A 297 7.79 3.68 2.26
C PHE A 297 7.49 2.85 3.51
N ARG A 298 8.01 1.62 3.59
CA ARG A 298 7.83 0.74 4.74
C ARG A 298 8.50 1.32 5.98
N GLU A 299 9.69 1.90 5.84
CA GLU A 299 10.40 2.56 6.94
C GLU A 299 9.62 3.79 7.43
N LEU A 300 9.19 4.64 6.50
CA LEU A 300 8.36 5.81 6.78
C LEU A 300 7.06 5.42 7.49
N LYS A 301 6.37 4.38 7.02
CA LYS A 301 5.11 3.89 7.62
C LYS A 301 5.35 3.20 8.96
N GLY A 302 6.43 2.43 9.11
CA GLY A 302 6.80 1.78 10.36
C GLY A 302 7.01 2.78 11.49
N ARG A 303 7.62 3.92 11.16
CA ARG A 303 7.95 4.98 12.13
C ARG A 303 6.84 5.99 12.34
N PHE A 304 6.22 6.50 11.27
CA PHE A 304 5.28 7.63 11.35
C PHE A 304 3.85 7.31 10.89
N GLY A 305 3.57 6.07 10.47
CA GLY A 305 2.25 5.62 10.01
C GLY A 305 1.77 4.39 10.78
N SER A 306 2.24 4.21 12.02
CA SER A 306 1.95 3.04 12.85
C SER A 306 1.90 3.41 14.32
N PRO A 307 0.92 2.89 15.09
CA PRO A 307 0.86 3.11 16.53
C PRO A 307 2.01 2.43 17.30
N TYR A 308 2.76 1.53 16.65
CA TYR A 308 3.94 0.88 17.23
C TYR A 308 5.24 1.66 17.00
N GLY A 309 5.22 2.70 16.15
CA GLY A 309 6.34 3.60 15.92
C GLY A 309 6.28 4.84 16.80
N PHE A 310 6.56 6.00 16.22
CA PHE A 310 6.44 7.32 16.83
C PHE A 310 5.00 7.86 16.84
N GLY A 311 4.09 7.23 16.10
CA GLY A 311 2.68 7.62 16.00
C GLY A 311 2.09 7.42 14.60
N GLU A 312 0.80 7.67 14.47
CA GLU A 312 0.06 7.54 13.21
C GLU A 312 -0.22 8.92 12.60
N TYR A 313 0.80 9.52 11.98
CA TYR A 313 0.73 10.86 11.38
C TYR A 313 0.20 10.85 9.95
N PHE A 314 0.27 9.71 9.27
CA PHE A 314 -0.20 9.59 7.90
C PHE A 314 -0.72 8.18 7.60
N GLY A 315 -1.60 8.10 6.61
CA GLY A 315 -2.07 6.85 6.03
C GLY A 315 -1.58 6.69 4.59
N GLY A 316 -1.49 5.44 4.15
CA GLY A 316 -1.10 5.17 2.77
C GLY A 316 -0.65 3.74 2.53
N GLY A 317 -0.47 3.45 1.24
CA GLY A 317 -0.03 2.14 0.77
C GLY A 317 -0.30 1.95 -0.72
N MET A 318 -0.36 0.69 -1.13
CA MET A 318 -0.52 0.28 -2.53
C MET A 318 -1.89 -0.34 -2.80
N GLY A 319 -2.25 -0.46 -4.07
CA GLY A 319 -3.47 -1.15 -4.50
C GLY A 319 -4.72 -0.27 -4.51
N ALA A 320 -5.84 -0.90 -4.90
CA ALA A 320 -7.09 -0.18 -5.13
C ALA A 320 -7.80 0.27 -3.84
N GLU A 321 -7.45 -0.31 -2.69
CA GLU A 321 -7.95 0.10 -1.38
C GLU A 321 -7.57 1.56 -1.06
N HIS A 322 -6.30 1.91 -1.20
CA HIS A 322 -5.82 3.28 -0.96
C HIS A 322 -6.35 4.28 -2.01
N VAL A 323 -6.58 3.83 -3.24
CA VAL A 323 -7.27 4.63 -4.27
C VAL A 323 -8.74 4.86 -3.87
N ARG A 324 -9.41 3.87 -3.28
CA ARG A 324 -10.77 4.01 -2.76
C ARG A 324 -10.83 5.01 -1.62
N GLU A 325 -9.88 4.96 -0.67
CA GLU A 325 -9.77 5.94 0.41
C GLU A 325 -9.70 7.37 -0.14
N LEU A 326 -8.86 7.60 -1.14
CA LEU A 326 -8.75 8.90 -1.81
C LEU A 326 -10.02 9.31 -2.56
N LEU A 327 -10.85 8.36 -2.99
CA LEU A 327 -12.11 8.60 -3.70
C LEU A 327 -13.33 8.73 -2.78
N LEU A 328 -13.18 8.53 -1.46
CA LEU A 328 -14.31 8.59 -0.53
C LEU A 328 -15.01 9.93 -0.60
N SER A 329 -16.31 9.90 -0.87
CA SER A 329 -17.13 11.11 -0.85
C SER A 329 -17.24 11.68 0.56
N ARG A 330 -16.94 12.97 0.72
CA ARG A 330 -17.01 13.67 2.01
C ARG A 330 -17.98 14.84 1.99
N GLU A 331 -18.50 15.16 3.17
CA GLU A 331 -19.34 16.33 3.40
C GLU A 331 -18.52 17.62 3.33
N ASP A 332 -19.20 18.68 2.89
CA ASP A 332 -18.60 20.01 2.79
C ASP A 332 -18.32 20.59 4.19
N TYR A 333 -17.21 21.33 4.30
CA TYR A 333 -16.82 21.98 5.55
C TYR A 333 -16.37 23.42 5.29
N ASN A 334 -16.51 24.29 6.29
CA ASN A 334 -16.11 25.69 6.13
C ASN A 334 -14.57 25.83 6.14
N ARG A 335 -13.97 26.03 4.96
CA ARG A 335 -12.52 26.26 4.79
C ARG A 335 -12.02 27.54 5.49
N GLU A 336 -12.87 28.57 5.58
CA GLU A 336 -12.54 29.88 6.19
C GLU A 336 -13.02 29.99 7.64
N GLY A 337 -13.42 28.87 8.24
CA GLY A 337 -13.86 28.82 9.62
C GLY A 337 -12.76 29.26 10.61
N ARG A 338 -13.17 29.55 11.85
CA ARG A 338 -12.18 29.75 12.94
C ARG A 338 -11.37 28.48 13.12
N LYS A 339 -10.07 28.64 13.40
CA LYS A 339 -9.20 27.52 13.80
C LYS A 339 -9.88 26.72 14.91
N ARG A 340 -10.02 25.40 14.71
CA ARG A 340 -10.70 24.55 15.68
C ARG A 340 -9.87 24.52 16.97
N LYS A 341 -10.54 24.30 18.11
CA LYS A 341 -9.85 23.99 19.35
C LYS A 341 -9.43 22.54 19.32
N VAL A 342 -8.13 22.31 19.36
CA VAL A 342 -7.51 20.99 19.32
C VAL A 342 -6.99 20.69 20.72
N ASP A 343 -7.21 19.46 21.20
CA ASP A 343 -6.60 18.99 22.43
C ASP A 343 -5.07 18.87 22.22
N PRO A 344 -4.23 19.59 23.00
CA PRO A 344 -2.78 19.52 22.88
C PRO A 344 -2.21 18.10 23.07
N ASP A 345 -2.90 17.24 23.83
CA ASP A 345 -2.44 15.90 24.17
C ASP A 345 -3.04 14.81 23.26
N ARG A 346 -3.77 15.19 22.19
CA ARG A 346 -4.34 14.21 21.26
C ARG A 346 -3.26 13.40 20.56
N LEU A 347 -3.54 12.12 20.32
CA LEU A 347 -2.71 11.25 19.51
C LEU A 347 -2.77 11.68 18.04
N ALA A 348 -1.65 11.57 17.33
CA ALA A 348 -1.61 11.75 15.88
C ALA A 348 -2.63 10.82 15.18
N GLY A 349 -3.31 11.34 14.15
CA GLY A 349 -4.34 10.60 13.41
C GLY A 349 -5.72 10.59 14.08
N THR A 350 -5.82 11.03 15.34
CA THR A 350 -7.11 11.18 16.05
C THR A 350 -7.60 12.62 15.99
N ASP A 351 -8.90 12.84 15.77
CA ASP A 351 -9.49 14.18 15.61
C ASP A 351 -8.68 14.99 14.56
N MET A 352 -8.60 14.50 13.32
CA MET A 352 -7.87 15.21 12.27
C MET A 352 -8.63 16.44 11.77
N ALA A 353 -7.89 17.42 11.25
CA ALA A 353 -8.52 18.55 10.56
C ALA A 353 -9.39 18.04 9.40
N PRO A 354 -10.56 18.63 9.13
CA PRO A 354 -11.37 18.23 7.99
C PRO A 354 -10.66 18.31 6.65
N ALA A 355 -9.65 19.17 6.50
CA ALA A 355 -8.82 19.21 5.30
C ALA A 355 -7.89 18.00 5.13
N ASP A 356 -7.44 17.42 6.25
CA ASP A 356 -6.43 16.37 6.30
C ASP A 356 -7.03 14.95 6.18
N MET A 357 -8.32 14.78 6.52
CA MET A 357 -8.98 13.47 6.39
C MET A 357 -9.04 12.98 4.92
N PRO A 358 -8.88 11.67 4.67
CA PRO A 358 -8.83 11.12 3.32
C PRO A 358 -10.17 11.25 2.59
N GLY A 359 -10.13 11.48 1.27
CA GLY A 359 -11.33 11.54 0.41
C GLY A 359 -11.46 12.85 -0.37
N ILE A 360 -12.60 13.00 -1.04
CA ILE A 360 -12.91 14.16 -1.90
C ILE A 360 -14.16 14.86 -1.38
N VAL A 361 -14.02 16.16 -1.15
CA VAL A 361 -15.17 17.05 -0.97
C VAL A 361 -15.55 17.62 -2.34
N MET A 362 -16.66 17.15 -2.91
CA MET A 362 -17.01 17.41 -4.31
C MET A 362 -17.29 18.88 -4.61
N GLU A 363 -17.97 19.56 -3.69
CA GLU A 363 -18.36 20.96 -3.87
C GLU A 363 -17.12 21.87 -3.83
N HIS A 364 -16.21 21.57 -2.92
CA HIS A 364 -14.89 22.17 -2.80
C HIS A 364 -14.08 22.07 -4.11
N GLU A 365 -13.91 20.85 -4.64
CA GLU A 365 -13.24 20.64 -5.93
C GLU A 365 -13.97 21.32 -7.08
N ARG A 366 -15.31 21.39 -7.05
CA ARG A 366 -16.10 22.10 -8.06
C ARG A 366 -15.74 23.59 -8.09
N VAL A 367 -15.75 24.25 -6.94
CA VAL A 367 -15.45 25.68 -6.81
C VAL A 367 -14.03 25.97 -7.30
N ASP A 368 -13.06 25.16 -6.88
CA ASP A 368 -11.66 25.32 -7.29
C ASP A 368 -11.50 25.15 -8.81
N LEU A 369 -12.13 24.10 -9.38
CA LEU A 369 -12.09 23.85 -10.83
C LEU A 369 -12.81 24.94 -11.63
N GLU A 370 -13.92 25.49 -11.14
CA GLU A 370 -14.61 26.61 -11.79
C GLU A 370 -13.74 27.87 -11.83
N ASP A 371 -13.01 28.17 -10.75
CA ASP A 371 -12.06 29.26 -10.72
C ASP A 371 -10.90 29.03 -11.70
N GLU A 372 -10.34 27.81 -11.73
CA GLU A 372 -9.30 27.44 -12.69
C GLU A 372 -9.78 27.51 -14.14
N VAL A 373 -11.05 27.22 -14.42
CA VAL A 373 -11.63 27.37 -15.76
C VAL A 373 -11.80 28.84 -16.13
N LYS A 374 -12.15 29.73 -15.19
CA LYS A 374 -12.33 31.17 -15.42
C LYS A 374 -10.99 31.90 -15.59
N ASN A 375 -10.03 31.61 -14.70
CA ASN A 375 -8.77 32.34 -14.59
C ASN A 375 -7.60 31.65 -15.31
N GLY A 376 -7.67 30.33 -15.47
CA GLY A 376 -6.62 29.54 -16.10
C GLY A 376 -6.53 29.76 -17.62
N LYS A 377 -5.36 29.45 -18.18
CA LYS A 377 -5.10 29.54 -19.63
C LYS A 377 -4.47 28.24 -20.16
N GLY A 378 -4.69 27.95 -21.43
CA GLY A 378 -4.02 26.87 -22.16
C GLY A 378 -4.37 25.46 -21.66
N GLN A 379 -3.35 24.62 -21.47
CA GLN A 379 -3.53 23.20 -21.10
C GLN A 379 -4.16 23.03 -19.71
N LYS A 380 -3.84 23.91 -18.75
CA LYS A 380 -4.39 23.86 -17.38
C LYS A 380 -5.91 24.03 -17.41
N GLN A 381 -6.39 25.05 -18.12
CA GLN A 381 -7.82 25.31 -18.33
C GLN A 381 -8.52 24.12 -19.02
N ALA A 382 -7.92 23.59 -20.09
CA ALA A 382 -8.49 22.45 -20.82
C ALA A 382 -8.59 21.18 -19.96
N ARG A 383 -7.63 20.95 -19.05
CA ARG A 383 -7.67 19.85 -18.07
C ARG A 383 -8.77 20.09 -17.04
N ALA A 384 -8.86 21.30 -16.48
CA ALA A 384 -9.88 21.68 -15.50
C ALA A 384 -11.31 21.48 -16.04
N VAL A 385 -11.59 21.88 -17.29
CA VAL A 385 -12.90 21.64 -17.94
C VAL A 385 -13.24 20.14 -17.99
N LYS A 386 -12.27 19.28 -18.32
CA LYS A 386 -12.49 17.83 -18.39
C LYS A 386 -12.71 17.21 -17.01
N ARG A 387 -11.98 17.67 -15.99
CA ARG A 387 -12.18 17.26 -14.59
C ARG A 387 -13.56 17.66 -14.10
N LEU A 388 -13.94 18.92 -14.33
CA LEU A 388 -15.24 19.46 -13.95
C LEU A 388 -16.39 18.65 -14.59
N LYS A 389 -16.28 18.26 -15.86
CA LYS A 389 -17.27 17.41 -16.53
C LYS A 389 -17.48 16.07 -15.83
N VAL A 390 -16.41 15.43 -15.33
CA VAL A 390 -16.52 14.17 -14.59
C VAL A 390 -17.16 14.42 -13.23
N LEU A 391 -16.71 15.46 -12.53
CA LEU A 391 -17.22 15.82 -11.20
C LEU A 391 -18.71 16.20 -11.22
N SER A 392 -19.16 17.00 -12.20
CA SER A 392 -20.57 17.36 -12.37
C SER A 392 -21.46 16.14 -12.65
N ALA A 393 -20.95 15.10 -13.29
CA ALA A 393 -21.70 13.86 -13.51
C ALA A 393 -21.96 13.10 -12.19
N PHE A 394 -21.02 13.15 -11.24
CA PHE A 394 -21.23 12.59 -9.91
C PHE A 394 -22.19 13.46 -9.09
N LEU A 395 -22.02 14.79 -9.08
CA LEU A 395 -22.94 15.69 -8.36
C LEU A 395 -24.38 15.62 -8.87
N GLY A 396 -24.58 15.38 -10.17
CA GLY A 396 -25.90 15.25 -10.78
C GLY A 396 -26.52 13.85 -10.70
N SER A 397 -25.82 12.88 -10.10
CA SER A 397 -26.31 11.50 -9.97
C SER A 397 -26.26 11.02 -8.52
N ASN A 398 -26.91 9.90 -8.23
CA ASN A 398 -26.81 9.25 -6.91
C ASN A 398 -25.58 8.32 -6.81
N ASN A 399 -24.65 8.40 -7.77
CA ASN A 399 -23.45 7.58 -7.80
C ASN A 399 -22.36 8.22 -6.95
N LYS A 400 -21.57 7.39 -6.26
CA LYS A 400 -20.40 7.85 -5.53
C LYS A 400 -19.11 7.38 -6.23
N PRO A 401 -18.03 8.18 -6.25
CA PRO A 401 -16.79 7.81 -6.92
C PRO A 401 -16.15 6.55 -6.36
N GLU A 402 -16.27 6.30 -5.06
CA GLU A 402 -15.74 5.08 -4.45
C GLU A 402 -16.36 3.80 -5.05
N MET A 403 -17.54 3.88 -5.69
CA MET A 403 -18.18 2.75 -6.38
C MET A 403 -17.46 2.31 -7.66
N MET A 404 -16.44 3.06 -8.11
CA MET A 404 -15.55 2.62 -9.19
C MET A 404 -14.55 1.55 -8.75
N ILE A 405 -14.40 1.35 -7.44
CA ILE A 405 -13.61 0.29 -6.82
C ILE A 405 -14.58 -0.75 -6.25
N LEU A 406 -14.34 -2.03 -6.57
CA LEU A 406 -15.18 -3.17 -6.20
C LEU A 406 -14.51 -3.95 -5.06
N ASP A 407 -15.32 -4.44 -4.10
CA ASP A 407 -14.89 -5.22 -2.94
C ASP A 407 -15.79 -6.42 -2.61
#